data_AF-A0A962E309-F1
#
_entry.id   AF-A0A962E309-F1
#
_cell.length_a   1.000
_cell.length_b   1.000
_cell.length_c   1.000
_cell.angle_alpha   90.00
_cell.angle_beta   90.00
_cell.angle_gamma   90.00
#
_symmetry.space_group_name_H-M   'P 1'
#
loop_
_entity.id
_entity.type
_entity.pdbx_description
1 polymer ?
#
loop_
_entity_poly.entity_id
_entity_poly.type
_entity_poly.pdbx_seq_one_letter_code
_entity_poly.pdbx_strand_id
1 'polypeptide(L)'
;MKFQSAFTPLRISLIVFIILVNLAGLMAFSFPDASWSRITGILAIVFILMCVFVQLLELVWLYSFKKQQENPQTRKSYQMAINIYLILFPIGFFMVYRVLA
;
A
#
# COMPACT_ATOMS: atom_id res chain seq x y z
N MET A 1 11.52 -23.47 -11.34
CA MET A 1 11.00 -22.10 -11.12
C MET A 1 11.86 -21.42 -10.06
N LYS A 2 12.29 -20.17 -10.25
CA LYS A 2 13.12 -19.47 -9.26
C LYS A 2 12.32 -19.27 -7.97
N PHE A 3 12.78 -19.86 -6.87
CA PHE A 3 12.25 -19.65 -5.53
C PHE A 3 12.57 -18.22 -5.07
N GLN A 4 11.76 -17.26 -5.52
CA GLN A 4 11.93 -15.86 -5.18
C GLN A 4 10.93 -15.47 -4.11
N SER A 5 11.44 -14.95 -2.99
CA SER A 5 10.63 -14.41 -1.90
C SER A 5 9.62 -13.39 -2.42
N ALA A 6 8.42 -13.39 -1.84
CA ALA A 6 7.43 -12.37 -2.13
C ALA A 6 7.87 -10.98 -1.66
N PHE A 7 8.83 -10.88 -0.73
CA PHE A 7 9.37 -9.61 -0.28
C PHE A 7 10.64 -9.27 -1.05
N THR A 8 10.48 -8.60 -2.20
CA THR A 8 11.62 -8.02 -2.90
C THR A 8 11.96 -6.65 -2.29
N PRO A 9 13.21 -6.16 -2.41
CA PRO A 9 13.57 -4.83 -1.95
C PRO A 9 12.63 -3.75 -2.50
N LEU A 10 12.20 -3.89 -3.77
CA LEU A 10 11.22 -3.00 -4.39
C LEU A 10 9.87 -3.00 -3.65
N ARG A 11 9.33 -4.17 -3.27
CA ARG A 11 8.05 -4.24 -2.53
C ARG A 11 8.15 -3.64 -1.16
N ILE A 12 9.25 -3.90 -0.46
CA ILE A 12 9.48 -3.33 0.87
C ILE A 12 9.51 -1.81 0.78
N SER A 13 10.25 -1.25 -0.19
CA SER A 13 10.29 0.19 -0.45
C SER A 13 8.89 0.74 -0.78
N LEU A 14 8.10 0.03 -1.58
CA LEU A 14 6.71 0.40 -1.89
C LEU A 14 5.83 0.43 -0.64
N ILE A 15 5.86 -0.61 0.19
CA ILE A 15 5.09 -0.67 1.45
C ILE A 15 5.46 0.49 2.35
N VAL A 16 6.76 0.76 2.54
CA VAL A 16 7.23 1.87 3.38
C VAL A 16 6.77 3.21 2.80
N PHE A 17 6.91 3.41 1.48
CA PHE A 17 6.46 4.63 0.81
C PHE A 17 4.96 4.87 0.99
N ILE A 18 4.14 3.82 0.82
CA ILE A 18 2.70 3.89 1.04
C ILE A 18 2.38 4.35 2.46
N ILE A 19 3.05 3.78 3.47
CA ILE A 19 2.83 4.15 4.87
C ILE A 19 3.17 5.63 5.10
N LEU A 20 4.31 6.10 4.58
CA LEU A 20 4.74 7.50 4.72
C LEU A 20 3.75 8.48 4.08
N VAL A 21 3.26 8.17 2.87
CA VAL A 21 2.25 8.97 2.17
C VAL A 21 0.96 9.06 2.98
N ASN A 22 0.49 7.94 3.51
CA ASN A 22 -0.74 7.92 4.32
C ASN A 22 -0.58 8.74 5.61
N LEU A 23 0.57 8.64 6.28
CA LEU A 23 0.89 9.46 7.46
C LEU A 23 0.95 10.96 7.12
N ALA A 24 1.58 11.32 6.01
CA ALA A 24 1.66 12.71 5.55
C ALA A 24 0.27 13.28 5.24
N GLY A 25 -0.60 12.48 4.61
CA GLY A 25 -2.01 12.82 4.45
C GLY A 25 -2.67 13.10 5.79
N LEU A 26 -2.64 12.13 6.71
CA LEU A 26 -3.28 12.27 8.02
C LEU A 26 -2.78 13.50 8.80
N MET A 27 -1.48 13.82 8.75
CA MET A 27 -0.95 15.05 9.33
C MET A 27 -1.50 16.30 8.68
N ALA A 28 -1.52 16.38 7.34
CA ALA A 28 -2.06 17.53 6.64
C ALA A 28 -3.50 17.83 7.05
N PHE A 29 -4.35 16.80 7.14
CA PHE A 29 -5.75 16.97 7.55
C PHE A 29 -5.94 17.27 9.04
N SER A 30 -5.02 16.84 9.89
CA SER A 30 -5.10 17.13 11.33
C SER A 30 -4.74 18.58 11.67
N PHE A 31 -4.06 19.30 10.77
CA PHE A 31 -3.61 20.68 10.97
C PHE A 31 -4.06 21.60 9.83
N PRO A 32 -5.37 21.85 9.67
CA PRO A 32 -5.92 22.60 8.53
C PRO A 32 -5.45 24.06 8.48
N ASP A 33 -5.09 24.66 9.61
CA ASP A 33 -4.66 26.05 9.72
C ASP A 33 -3.20 26.28 9.27
N ALA A 34 -2.45 25.20 9.03
CA ALA A 34 -1.06 25.30 8.61
C ALA A 34 -0.96 25.66 7.11
N SER A 35 -0.09 26.61 6.77
CA SER A 35 0.09 27.08 5.39
C SER A 35 0.51 25.98 4.39
N TRP A 36 1.20 24.94 4.87
CA TRP A 36 1.61 23.77 4.08
C TRP A 36 0.50 22.72 3.93
N SER A 37 -0.50 22.71 4.82
CA SER A 37 -1.53 21.66 4.89
C SER A 37 -2.31 21.53 3.58
N ARG A 38 -2.70 22.66 2.97
CA ARG A 38 -3.48 22.62 1.72
C ARG A 38 -2.72 21.95 0.57
N ILE A 39 -1.43 22.25 0.41
CA ILE A 39 -0.61 21.66 -0.66
C ILE A 39 -0.32 20.19 -0.35
N THR A 40 0.07 19.88 0.88
CA THR A 40 0.35 18.50 1.31
C THR A 40 -0.89 17.63 1.25
N GLY A 41 -2.07 18.17 1.56
CA GLY A 41 -3.35 17.47 1.47
C GLY A 41 -3.72 17.08 0.04
N ILE A 42 -3.59 18.00 -0.92
CA ILE A 42 -3.86 17.71 -2.34
C ILE A 42 -2.89 16.63 -2.86
N LEU A 43 -1.59 16.79 -2.58
CA LEU A 43 -0.59 15.80 -2.97
C LEU A 43 -0.86 14.44 -2.31
N ALA A 44 -1.19 14.42 -1.02
CA ALA A 44 -1.51 13.20 -0.30
C ALA A 44 -2.69 12.46 -0.92
N ILE A 45 -3.76 13.14 -1.33
CA ILE A 45 -4.89 12.49 -2.03
C ILE A 45 -4.43 11.77 -3.29
N VAL A 46 -3.69 12.47 -4.16
CA VAL A 46 -3.18 11.89 -5.41
C VAL A 46 -2.28 10.69 -5.13
N PHE A 47 -1.35 10.83 -4.19
CA PHE A 47 -0.44 9.75 -3.82
C PHE A 47 -1.17 8.57 -3.16
N ILE A 48 -2.17 8.81 -2.30
CA ILE A 48 -2.96 7.73 -1.70
C ILE A 48 -3.73 6.97 -2.78
N LEU A 49 -4.38 7.66 -3.73
CA LEU A 49 -5.07 7.02 -4.85
C LEU A 49 -4.11 6.19 -5.72
N MET A 50 -2.93 6.72 -6.03
CA MET A 50 -1.89 5.97 -6.74
C MET A 50 -1.42 4.75 -5.92
N CYS A 51 -1.25 4.89 -4.61
CA CYS A 51 -0.87 3.81 -3.71
C CYS A 51 -1.92 2.68 -3.71
N VAL A 52 -3.20 3.03 -3.62
CA VAL A 52 -4.32 2.07 -3.70
C VAL A 52 -4.29 1.31 -5.03
N PHE A 53 -4.03 2.00 -6.14
CA PHE A 53 -3.90 1.36 -7.45
C PHE A 53 -2.71 0.38 -7.52
N VAL A 54 -1.54 0.79 -7.02
CA VAL A 54 -0.34 -0.08 -6.98
C VAL A 54 -0.56 -1.29 -6.07
N GLN A 55 -1.23 -1.12 -4.92
CA GLN A 55 -1.60 -2.22 -4.03
C GLN A 55 -2.50 -3.25 -4.74
N LEU A 56 -3.48 -2.81 -5.53
CA LEU A 56 -4.33 -3.72 -6.31
C LEU A 56 -3.53 -4.49 -7.37
N LEU A 57 -2.64 -3.81 -8.09
CA LEU A 57 -1.75 -4.47 -9.05
C LEU A 57 -0.86 -5.51 -8.37
N GLU A 58 -0.28 -5.18 -7.21
CA GLU A 58 0.54 -6.13 -6.45
C GLU A 58 -0.28 -7.29 -5.90
N LEU A 59 -1.51 -7.07 -5.43
CA LEU A 59 -2.40 -8.13 -4.99
C LEU A 59 -2.71 -9.11 -6.12
N VAL A 60 -3.07 -8.60 -7.30
CA VAL A 60 -3.34 -9.44 -8.48
C VAL A 60 -2.08 -10.21 -8.88
N TRP A 61 -0.93 -9.55 -8.89
CA TRP A 61 0.36 -10.17 -9.20
C TRP A 61 0.70 -11.29 -8.20
N LEU A 62 0.57 -11.03 -6.89
CA LEU A 62 0.84 -12.00 -5.82
C LEU A 62 -0.11 -13.19 -5.90
N TYR A 63 -1.39 -12.95 -6.21
CA TYR A 63 -2.38 -14.01 -6.35
C TYR A 63 -2.07 -14.90 -7.56
N SER A 64 -1.68 -14.29 -8.69
CA SER A 64 -1.27 -15.00 -9.90
C SER A 64 0.00 -15.83 -9.66
N PHE A 65 1.05 -15.24 -9.08
CA PHE A 65 2.31 -15.92 -8.80
C PHE A 65 2.15 -17.03 -7.76
N LYS A 66 1.34 -16.83 -6.72
CA LYS A 66 1.08 -17.86 -5.70
C LYS A 66 0.49 -19.14 -6.31
N LYS A 67 -0.34 -19.04 -7.36
CA LYS A 67 -0.89 -20.21 -8.07
C LYS A 67 0.17 -21.04 -8.77
N GLN A 68 1.30 -20.43 -9.15
CA GLN A 68 2.39 -21.08 -9.85
C GLN A 68 3.44 -21.70 -8.91
N GLN A 69 3.33 -21.50 -7.59
CA GLN A 69 4.31 -22.02 -6.63
C GLN A 69 3.89 -23.39 -6.07
N GLU A 70 4.73 -24.41 -6.29
CA GLU A 70 4.54 -25.76 -5.74
C GLU A 70 5.13 -25.92 -4.32
N ASN A 71 6.14 -25.11 -3.97
CA ASN A 71 6.79 -25.20 -2.66
C ASN A 71 5.94 -24.56 -1.55
N PRO A 72 5.60 -25.32 -0.49
CA PRO A 72 4.74 -24.83 0.60
C PRO A 72 5.34 -23.65 1.38
N GLN A 73 6.66 -23.55 1.48
CA GLN A 73 7.33 -22.47 2.22
C GLN A 73 7.24 -21.14 1.46
N THR A 74 7.45 -21.16 0.14
CA THR A 74 7.25 -19.99 -0.72
C THR A 74 5.78 -19.58 -0.74
N ARG A 75 4.85 -20.53 -0.83
CA ARG A 75 3.41 -20.25 -0.81
C ARG A 75 2.94 -19.53 0.47
N LYS A 76 3.52 -19.87 1.64
CA LYS A 76 3.26 -19.16 2.90
C LYS A 76 3.75 -17.71 2.88
N SER A 77 4.94 -17.46 2.34
CA SER A 77 5.48 -16.09 2.19
C SER A 77 4.57 -15.22 1.30
N TYR A 78 4.09 -15.76 0.18
CA TYR A 78 3.13 -15.07 -0.69
C TYR A 78 1.79 -14.83 -0.01
N GLN A 79 1.27 -15.80 0.77
CA GLN A 79 0.05 -15.60 1.54
C GLN A 79 0.20 -14.49 2.58
N MET A 80 1.35 -14.43 3.26
CA MET A 80 1.62 -13.39 4.25
C MET A 80 1.67 -12.01 3.59
N ALA A 81 2.33 -11.89 2.43
CA ALA A 81 2.30 -10.65 1.65
C ALA A 81 0.86 -10.27 1.26
N ILE A 82 0.08 -11.19 0.69
CA ILE A 82 -1.33 -10.95 0.34
C ILE A 82 -2.13 -10.43 1.54
N ASN A 83 -1.95 -11.03 2.73
CA ASN A 83 -2.63 -10.57 3.94
C ASN A 83 -2.23 -9.14 4.33
N ILE A 84 -0.95 -8.79 4.24
CA ILE A 84 -0.46 -7.42 4.52
C ILE A 84 -1.13 -6.42 3.58
N TYR A 85 -1.13 -6.69 2.28
CA TYR A 85 -1.76 -5.81 1.29
C TYR A 85 -3.29 -5.72 1.48
N LEU A 86 -3.95 -6.83 1.83
CA LEU A 86 -5.38 -6.85 2.16
C LEU A 86 -5.73 -6.02 3.38
N ILE A 87 -4.81 -5.88 4.35
CA ILE A 87 -4.99 -5.03 5.53
C ILE A 87 -4.69 -3.56 5.19
N LEU A 88 -3.63 -3.30 4.42
CA LEU A 88 -3.25 -1.94 4.03
C LEU A 88 -4.28 -1.28 3.10
N PHE A 89 -4.99 -2.06 2.29
CA PHE A 89 -6.01 -1.57 1.37
C PHE A 89 -7.18 -0.83 2.05
N PRO A 90 -7.93 -1.42 3.00
CA PRO A 90 -9.01 -0.72 3.70
C PRO A 90 -8.49 0.45 4.54
N ILE A 91 -7.25 0.41 5.05
CA ILE A 91 -6.64 1.54 5.75
C ILE A 91 -6.47 2.72 4.79
N GLY A 92 -5.92 2.49 3.59
CA GLY A 92 -5.80 3.53 2.57
C GLY A 92 -7.17 4.09 2.16
N PHE A 93 -8.18 3.23 2.04
CA PHE A 93 -9.55 3.64 1.71
C PHE A 93 -10.20 4.47 2.83
N PHE A 94 -10.02 4.08 4.09
CA PHE A 94 -10.49 4.83 5.25
C PHE A 94 -9.85 6.21 5.32
N MET A 95 -8.55 6.31 4.99
CA MET A 95 -7.87 7.61 4.87
C MET A 95 -8.53 8.46 3.78
N VAL A 96 -8.71 7.95 2.56
CA VAL A 96 -9.39 8.70 1.48
C VAL A 96 -10.79 9.16 1.90
N TYR A 97 -11.56 8.30 2.56
CA TYR A 97 -12.87 8.67 3.08
C TYR A 97 -12.79 9.82 4.09
N ARG A 98 -11.85 9.76 5.04
CA ARG A 98 -11.61 10.84 6.03
C ARG A 98 -11.13 12.15 5.39
N VAL A 99 -10.63 12.09 4.17
CA VAL A 99 -10.20 13.26 3.42
C VAL A 99 -11.34 13.87 2.61
N LEU A 100 -12.22 13.04 2.04
CA LEU A 100 -13.34 13.46 1.23
C LEU A 100 -14.58 13.87 2.04
N ALA A 101 -14.73 13.34 3.27
CA ALA A 101 -15.85 13.59 4.18
C ALA A 101 -15.55 14.74 5.14
#